data_AF-E4Z5Y9-F1
#
_entry.id   AF-E4Z5Y9-F1
#
_cell.length_a   1.000
_cell.length_b   1.000
_cell.length_c   1.000
_cell.angle_alpha   90.00
_cell.angle_beta   90.00
_cell.angle_gamma   90.00
#
_symmetry.space_group_name_H-M   'P 1'
#
loop_
_entity.id
_entity.type
_entity.pdbx_description
1 polymer ?
#
loop_
_entity_poly.entity_id
_entity_poly.type
_entity_poly.pdbx_seq_one_letter_code
_entity_poly.pdbx_strand_id
1 'polypeptide(L)'
;RSIRNFKGSVGHDGILCLWDLTGDVMFPKRTRTFSETERNPVPKHVSSSELPIIEPMLEKKISNERLTYIFFHLSCFIVASQNGSVIKWIRPHGKIFFSPFSQEKSF
;
A
#
# COMPACT_ATOMS: atom_id res chain seq x y z
N ARG A 1 -19.65 9.56 -2.53
CA ARG A 1 -18.20 9.86 -2.68
C ARG A 1 -17.45 8.55 -2.51
N SER A 2 -16.78 8.05 -3.55
CA SER A 2 -16.06 6.77 -3.48
C SER A 2 -14.78 6.93 -2.64
N ILE A 3 -14.61 6.08 -1.63
CA ILE A 3 -13.35 5.99 -0.87
C ILE A 3 -12.38 5.25 -1.79
N ARG A 4 -11.28 5.90 -2.20
CA ARG A 4 -10.20 5.21 -2.93
C ARG A 4 -9.45 4.29 -1.96
N ASN A 5 -9.26 3.04 -2.37
CA ASN A 5 -8.59 2.02 -1.57
C ASN A 5 -7.11 1.98 -1.92
N PHE A 6 -6.33 2.84 -1.26
CA PHE A 6 -4.88 2.79 -1.41
C PHE A 6 -4.29 1.65 -0.57
N LYS A 7 -3.33 0.94 -1.15
CA LYS A 7 -2.37 0.12 -0.41
C LYS A 7 -1.04 0.83 -0.38
N GLY A 8 -0.26 0.58 0.66
CA GLY A 8 1.11 1.06 0.71
C GLY A 8 2.05 0.05 1.34
N SER A 9 3.31 0.17 0.99
CA SER A 9 4.40 -0.61 1.53
C SER A 9 5.52 0.33 1.91
N VAL A 10 6.36 -0.16 2.82
CA VAL A 10 7.55 0.54 3.25
C VAL A 10 8.71 -0.45 3.29
N GLY A 11 9.90 0.01 2.92
CA GLY A 11 11.06 -0.86 2.70
C GLY A 11 12.31 -0.48 3.51
N HIS A 12 13.32 -1.34 3.40
CA HIS A 12 14.66 -1.12 3.96
C HIS A 12 15.43 0.01 3.26
N ASP A 13 15.03 0.34 2.04
CA ASP A 13 15.54 1.42 1.19
C ASP A 13 15.09 2.82 1.63
N GLY A 14 14.20 2.92 2.63
CA GLY A 14 13.64 4.20 3.04
C GLY A 14 12.52 4.70 2.12
N ILE A 15 12.05 3.84 1.21
CA ILE A 15 11.06 4.19 0.19
C ILE A 15 9.66 3.79 0.65
N LEU A 16 8.73 4.73 0.46
CA LEU A 16 7.29 4.54 0.56
C LEU A 16 6.72 4.34 -0.84
N CYS A 17 6.01 3.24 -1.04
CA CYS A 17 5.25 2.99 -2.26
C CYS A 17 3.75 3.02 -1.97
N LEU A 18 2.96 3.65 -2.85
CA LEU A 18 1.49 3.62 -2.78
C LEU A 18 0.91 3.13 -4.11
N TRP A 19 -0.10 2.26 -4.02
CA TRP A 19 -0.87 1.74 -5.15
C TRP A 19 -2.34 2.08 -4.96
N ASP A 20 -3.01 2.46 -6.04
CA ASP A 20 -4.47 2.50 -6.10
C ASP A 20 -4.96 1.13 -6.57
N LEU A 21 -5.59 0.38 -5.67
CA LEU A 21 -6.20 -0.89 -6.03
C LEU A 21 -7.67 -0.64 -6.37
N THR A 22 -7.90 -0.11 -7.58
CA THR A 22 -9.24 -0.06 -8.17
C THR A 22 -9.71 -1.45 -8.62
N GLY A 23 -11.02 -1.62 -8.76
CA GLY A 23 -11.63 -2.94 -9.02
C GLY A 23 -11.18 -3.58 -10.34
N ASP A 24 -10.78 -2.79 -11.33
CA ASP A 24 -10.20 -3.24 -12.59
C ASP A 24 -8.84 -3.94 -12.43
N VAL A 25 -8.03 -3.52 -11.45
CA VAL A 25 -6.75 -4.16 -11.10
C VAL A 25 -6.97 -5.49 -10.37
N MET A 26 -7.95 -5.53 -9.47
CA MET A 26 -8.27 -6.73 -8.67
C MET A 26 -9.03 -7.80 -9.46
N PHE A 27 -9.81 -7.38 -10.46
CA PHE A 27 -10.62 -8.24 -11.31
C PHE A 27 -10.28 -7.99 -12.78
N PRO A 28 -9.06 -8.37 -13.24
CA PRO A 28 -8.75 -8.29 -14.65
C PRO A 28 -9.79 -9.12 -15.42
N LYS A 29 -10.35 -8.58 -16.50
CA LYS A 29 -11.33 -9.27 -17.34
C LYS A 29 -10.70 -10.58 -17.83
N ARG A 30 -11.02 -11.67 -17.15
CA ARG A 30 -10.38 -12.95 -17.41
C ARG A 30 -11.04 -13.59 -18.62
N THR A 31 -10.37 -13.57 -19.76
CA THR A 31 -10.68 -14.46 -20.89
C THR A 31 -10.23 -15.86 -20.49
N ARG A 32 -11.07 -16.57 -19.74
CA ARG A 32 -10.85 -17.98 -19.44
C ARG A 32 -11.51 -18.84 -20.51
N THR A 33 -10.72 -19.44 -21.40
CA THR A 33 -11.06 -20.72 -22.01
C THR A 33 -10.81 -21.80 -20.94
N PHE A 34 -11.84 -22.14 -20.18
CA PHE A 34 -11.79 -23.28 -19.25
C PHE A 34 -11.97 -24.54 -20.10
N SER A 35 -10.92 -25.35 -20.29
CA SER A 35 -11.10 -26.74 -20.69
C SER A 35 -11.51 -27.54 -19.45
N GLU A 36 -12.70 -28.11 -19.54
CA GLU A 36 -13.40 -28.89 -18.52
C GLU A 36 -12.74 -30.25 -18.34
N THR A 37 -11.66 -30.33 -17.56
CA THR A 37 -11.21 -31.59 -16.95
C THR A 37 -10.29 -31.24 -15.80
N GLU A 38 -10.66 -31.51 -14.55
CA GLU A 38 -9.77 -31.83 -13.40
C GLU A 38 -10.60 -31.86 -12.11
N ARG A 39 -10.88 -33.07 -11.61
CA ARG A 39 -11.76 -33.37 -10.46
C ARG A 39 -11.10 -33.17 -9.08
N ASN A 40 -10.06 -32.34 -8.98
CA ASN A 40 -9.44 -31.99 -7.70
C ASN A 40 -8.80 -30.58 -7.78
N PRO A 41 -9.32 -29.55 -7.11
CA PRO A 41 -8.71 -28.23 -7.14
C PRO A 41 -7.51 -28.19 -6.18
N VAL A 42 -6.37 -28.73 -6.61
CA VAL A 42 -5.10 -28.34 -6.00
C VAL A 42 -4.91 -26.84 -6.33
N PRO A 43 -4.61 -25.96 -5.36
CA PRO A 43 -4.34 -24.57 -5.65
C PRO A 43 -3.16 -24.52 -6.64
N LYS A 44 -3.44 -24.22 -7.90
CA LYS A 44 -2.40 -24.09 -8.92
C LYS A 44 -1.55 -22.89 -8.52
N HIS A 45 -0.28 -23.13 -8.23
CA HIS A 45 0.69 -22.05 -8.12
C HIS A 45 0.71 -21.32 -9.46
N VAL A 46 0.15 -20.11 -9.48
CA VAL A 46 0.06 -19.31 -10.70
C VAL A 46 1.48 -18.90 -11.07
N SER A 47 1.87 -19.12 -12.32
CA SER A 47 3.19 -18.68 -12.79
C SER A 47 3.27 -17.15 -12.73
N SER A 48 4.47 -16.59 -12.45
CA SER A 48 4.63 -15.13 -12.34
C SER A 48 4.19 -14.40 -13.62
N SER A 49 4.26 -15.05 -14.78
CA SER A 49 3.87 -14.50 -16.07
C SER A 49 2.36 -14.36 -16.26
N GLU A 50 1.56 -15.04 -15.43
CA GLU A 50 0.08 -15.00 -15.48
C GLU A 50 -0.53 -13.94 -14.55
N LEU A 51 0.28 -13.27 -13.72
CA LEU A 51 -0.17 -12.24 -12.79
C LEU A 51 0.00 -10.84 -13.40
N PRO A 52 -0.98 -9.93 -13.24
CA PRO A 52 -0.82 -8.55 -13.67
C PRO A 52 0.27 -7.85 -12.85
N ILE A 53 1.18 -7.16 -13.53
CA ILE A 53 2.16 -6.29 -12.89
C ILE A 53 1.47 -4.95 -12.58
N ILE A 54 1.59 -4.48 -11.34
CA ILE A 54 0.98 -3.23 -10.88
C ILE A 54 2.09 -2.25 -10.51
N GLU A 55 2.15 -1.13 -11.22
CA GLU A 55 3.10 -0.06 -10.92
C GLU A 55 2.61 0.81 -9.75
N PRO A 56 3.52 1.28 -8.87
CA PRO A 56 3.16 2.22 -7.81
C PRO A 56 2.78 3.58 -8.40
N MET A 57 1.70 4.18 -7.89
CA MET A 57 1.33 5.55 -8.23
C MET A 57 2.25 6.58 -7.56
N LEU A 58 2.83 6.21 -6.43
CA LEU A 58 3.82 7.01 -5.72
C LEU A 58 4.96 6.10 -5.31
N GLU A 59 6.17 6.51 -5.65
CA GLU A 59 7.40 5.98 -5.08
C GLU A 59 8.21 7.16 -4.55
N LYS A 60 8.45 7.20 -3.23
CA LYS A 60 9.15 8.32 -2.61
C LYS A 60 10.08 7.86 -1.50
N LYS A 61 11.37 8.21 -1.63
CA LYS A 61 12.30 8.16 -0.51
C LYS A 61 11.93 9.22 0.52
N ILE A 62 11.55 8.76 1.71
CA ILE A 62 11.10 9.62 2.82
C ILE A 62 12.01 9.53 4.05
N SER A 63 12.93 8.56 4.05
CA SER A 63 13.95 8.41 5.08
C SER A 63 15.26 7.90 4.47
N ASN A 64 16.37 8.18 5.14
CA ASN A 64 17.65 7.51 4.87
C ASN A 64 17.78 6.20 5.64
N GLU A 65 16.90 5.96 6.61
CA GLU A 65 16.84 4.77 7.44
C GLU A 65 15.73 3.83 7.00
N ARG A 66 15.86 2.55 7.38
CA ARG A 66 14.82 1.54 7.15
C ARG A 66 13.49 2.00 7.72
N LEU A 67 12.45 1.97 6.90
CA LEU A 67 11.08 2.11 7.36
C LEU A 67 10.61 0.76 7.91
N THR A 68 9.97 0.80 9.08
CA THR A 68 9.59 -0.40 9.83
C THR A 68 8.09 -0.58 9.92
N TYR A 69 7.33 0.50 9.76
CA TYR A 69 5.89 0.45 9.95
C TYR A 69 5.16 1.49 9.09
N ILE A 70 3.98 1.10 8.60
CA ILE A 70 3.02 2.00 7.97
C ILE A 70 1.62 1.70 8.50
N PHE A 71 0.88 2.74 8.84
CA PHE A 71 -0.49 2.65 9.34
C PHE A 71 -1.42 3.60 8.61
N PHE A 72 -2.54 3.08 8.11
CA PHE A 72 -3.57 3.87 7.45
C PHE A 72 -4.74 4.13 8.39
N HIS A 73 -5.04 5.40 8.62
CA HIS A 73 -6.27 5.87 9.27
C HIS A 73 -7.20 6.49 8.23
N LEU A 74 -8.43 6.89 8.58
CA LEU A 74 -9.35 7.57 7.67
C LEU A 74 -8.86 8.97 7.24
N SER A 75 -8.27 9.71 8.17
CA SER A 75 -7.84 11.10 7.97
C SER A 75 -6.34 11.28 7.69
N CYS A 76 -5.54 10.24 7.94
CA CYS A 76 -4.09 10.33 7.82
C CYS A 76 -3.49 8.95 7.57
N PHE A 77 -2.20 8.94 7.28
CA PHE A 77 -1.38 7.75 7.44
C PHE A 77 -0.08 8.12 8.14
N ILE A 78 0.50 7.13 8.81
CA ILE A 78 1.69 7.28 9.63
C ILE A 78 2.74 6.30 9.12
N VAL A 79 3.99 6.73 9.07
CA VAL A 79 5.15 5.87 8.82
C VAL A 79 6.13 6.03 9.97
N ALA A 80 6.76 4.93 10.39
CA ALA A 80 7.85 4.93 11.35
C ALA A 80 9.12 4.29 10.75
N SER A 81 10.28 4.73 11.22
CA SER A 81 11.59 4.21 10.83
C SER A 81 12.35 3.59 12.01
N GLN A 82 13.41 2.85 11.68
CA GLN A 82 14.25 2.10 12.63
C GLN A 82 14.95 3.00 13.66
N ASN A 83 15.32 4.22 13.28
CA ASN A 83 15.91 5.23 14.17
C ASN A 83 14.86 5.96 15.05
N GLY A 84 13.58 5.56 14.98
CA GLY A 84 12.52 6.13 15.80
C GLY A 84 11.83 7.38 15.23
N SER A 85 12.18 7.83 14.02
CA SER A 85 11.44 8.92 13.38
C SER A 85 10.01 8.48 13.00
N VAL A 86 9.04 9.35 13.27
CA VAL A 86 7.62 9.12 12.95
C VAL A 86 7.12 10.29 12.11
N ILE A 87 6.55 9.99 10.95
CA ILE A 87 5.98 10.99 10.04
C ILE A 87 4.50 10.72 9.84
N LYS A 88 3.68 11.76 9.92
CA LYS A 88 2.23 11.71 9.74
C LYS A 88 1.83 12.62 8.58
N TRP A 89 1.09 12.08 7.62
CA TRP A 89 0.50 12.85 6.53
C TRP A 89 -1.02 12.93 6.68
N ILE A 90 -1.57 14.13 6.58
CA ILE A 90 -3.01 14.38 6.65
C ILE A 90 -3.56 14.33 5.23
N ARG A 91 -4.66 13.60 5.04
CA ARG A 91 -5.35 13.59 3.75
C ARG A 91 -6.07 14.94 3.56
N PRO A 92 -5.97 15.57 2.39
CA PRO A 92 -6.56 16.89 2.12
C PRO A 92 -8.11 16.93 2.15
N HIS A 93 -8.80 15.83 2.47
CA HIS A 93 -10.27 15.77 2.44
C HIS A 93 -10.92 16.13 3.79
N GLY A 94 -11.08 17.43 4.03
CA GLY A 94 -12.35 18.04 4.42
C GLY A 94 -12.92 17.91 5.84
N LYS A 95 -12.34 17.14 6.76
CA LYS A 95 -12.61 17.30 8.21
C LYS A 95 -11.34 17.08 9.01
N ILE A 96 -10.71 18.21 9.35
CA ILE A 96 -9.49 18.27 10.13
C ILE A 96 -9.91 18.11 11.60
N PHE A 97 -9.82 16.89 12.15
CA PHE A 97 -9.67 16.75 13.59
C PHE A 97 -8.20 17.00 13.90
N PHE A 98 -7.87 18.25 14.21
CA PHE A 98 -6.58 18.61 14.77
C PHE A 98 -6.45 17.97 16.16
N SER A 99 -5.54 17.01 16.29
CA SER A 99 -4.80 16.83 17.53
C SER A 99 -3.35 17.16 17.22
N PRO A 100 -2.76 18.23 17.77
CA PRO A 100 -1.34 18.49 17.60
C PRO A 100 -0.57 17.41 18.35
N PHE A 101 -0.01 16.44 17.63
CA PHE A 101 1.05 15.62 18.19
C PHE A 101 2.37 16.22 17.71
N SER A 102 2.85 17.19 18.48
CA SER A 102 4.25 17.59 18.46
C SER A 102 4.98 16.62 19.38
N GLN A 103 6.00 15.93 18.89
CA GLN A 103 7.23 15.69 19.66
C GLN A 103 8.39 15.48 18.68
N GLU A 104 9.19 16.53 18.57
CA GLU A 104 10.63 16.43 18.38
C GLU A 104 11.21 15.71 19.60
N LYS A 105 11.85 14.56 19.37
CA LYS A 105 12.79 13.97 20.33
C LYS A 105 13.98 13.46 19.53
N SER A 106 15.02 14.28 19.47
CA SER A 106 16.39 13.77 19.37
C SER A 106 16.70 13.01 20.65
N PHE A 107 17.20 11.79 20.52
CA PHE A 107 17.99 11.15 21.57
C PHE A 107 19.43 11.60 21.44
#